data_AF-A0A7S1SXL2-F1
#
_entry.id   AF-A0A7S1SXL2-F1
#
_cell.length_a   1.000
_cell.length_b   1.000
_cell.length_c   1.000
_cell.angle_alpha   90.00
_cell.angle_beta   90.00
_cell.angle_gamma   90.00
#
_symmetry.space_group_name_H-M   'P 1'
#
loop_
_entity.id
_entity.type
_entity.pdbx_description
1 polymer ?
#
loop_
_entity_poly.entity_id
_entity_poly.type
_entity_poly.pdbx_seq_one_letter_code
_entity_poly.pdbx_strand_id
1 'polypeptide(L)'
;LSVTSPYNADFDGDEMNMHVPQSPETKAEFSEIMAVARNIVSPQSNKPVMGIVQDTLLGCRLMTKRDTMISKELFMNICLWVDDWDGTIPAPAILKPRPLWTGKQIFNMFLPNVNLKKSSAWHADPKGESEDISTGDTRVLIQN
;
A
#
# COMPACT_ATOMS: atom_id res chain seq x y z
N LEU A 1 7.17 9.89 4.27
CA LEU A 1 6.20 9.74 5.38
C LEU A 1 6.35 8.41 6.11
N SER A 2 6.38 7.26 5.43
CA SER A 2 6.44 5.93 6.11
C SER A 2 7.66 5.68 7.01
N VAL A 3 8.72 6.49 6.90
CA VAL A 3 9.90 6.43 7.77
C VAL A 3 9.75 7.23 9.08
N THR A 4 8.69 8.01 9.26
CA THR A 4 8.49 8.78 10.51
C THR A 4 8.28 7.86 11.72
N SER A 5 7.59 6.74 11.52
CA SER A 5 7.30 5.75 12.57
C SER A 5 8.56 5.19 13.24
N PRO A 6 9.56 4.64 12.51
CA PRO A 6 10.78 4.15 13.16
C PRO A 6 11.65 5.24 13.79
N TYR A 7 11.60 6.48 13.29
CA TYR A 7 12.32 7.60 13.91
C TYR A 7 11.59 8.24 15.09
N ASN A 8 10.32 7.84 15.33
CA ASN A 8 9.44 8.48 16.30
C ASN A 8 9.45 10.01 16.16
N ALA A 9 9.45 10.47 14.91
CA ALA A 9 9.52 11.88 14.57
C ALA A 9 8.16 12.37 14.06
N ASP A 10 7.91 13.65 14.27
CA ASP A 10 6.84 14.39 13.63
C ASP A 10 7.40 15.58 12.81
N PHE A 11 6.55 16.54 12.47
CA PHE A 11 6.93 17.71 11.65
C PHE A 11 6.57 19.03 12.36
N ASP A 12 6.55 19.06 13.69
CA ASP A 12 6.21 20.26 14.47
C ASP A 12 7.43 21.10 14.90
N GLY A 13 8.63 20.62 14.59
CA GLY A 13 9.89 21.28 14.94
C GLY A 13 11.06 20.33 15.19
N ASP A 14 10.87 19.01 15.07
CA ASP A 14 11.91 17.99 15.27
C ASP A 14 13.17 18.24 14.42
N GLU A 15 14.34 18.11 15.06
CA GLU A 15 15.66 18.19 14.42
C GLU A 15 16.30 16.79 14.34
N MET A 16 16.96 16.48 13.22
CA MET A 16 17.68 15.22 13.03
C MET A 16 19.10 15.47 12.53
N ASN A 17 20.06 14.73 13.08
CA ASN A 17 21.46 14.81 12.68
C ASN A 17 21.72 13.95 11.43
N MET A 18 22.64 14.42 10.58
CA MET A 18 23.11 13.68 9.41
C MET A 18 24.62 13.45 9.50
N HIS A 19 25.03 12.20 9.27
CA HIS A 19 26.44 11.81 9.24
C HIS A 19 26.79 11.27 7.86
N VAL A 20 27.91 11.72 7.30
CA VAL A 20 28.36 11.31 5.95
C VAL A 20 29.56 10.35 6.08
N PRO A 21 29.41 9.06 5.73
CA PRO A 21 30.52 8.11 5.76
C PRO A 21 31.56 8.46 4.70
N GLN A 22 32.84 8.45 5.08
CA GLN A 22 33.94 8.90 4.22
C GLN A 22 34.64 7.75 3.49
N SER A 23 34.91 6.64 4.18
CA SER A 23 35.61 5.49 3.62
C SER A 23 34.70 4.61 2.75
N PRO A 24 35.23 3.95 1.71
CA PRO A 24 34.45 3.04 0.88
C PRO A 24 33.92 1.83 1.68
N GLU A 25 34.66 1.35 2.67
CA GLU A 25 34.26 0.23 3.52
C GLU A 25 33.02 0.58 4.35
N THR A 26 33.04 1.76 5.00
CA THR A 26 31.89 2.22 5.79
C THR A 26 30.71 2.56 4.87
N LYS A 27 30.93 3.11 3.67
CA LYS A 27 29.84 3.31 2.70
C LYS A 27 29.14 2.00 2.35
N ALA A 28 29.90 0.94 2.11
CA ALA A 28 29.36 -0.39 1.83
C ALA A 28 28.55 -0.94 3.02
N GLU A 29 29.04 -0.77 4.25
CA GLU A 29 28.33 -1.17 5.47
C GLU A 29 26.99 -0.44 5.62
N PHE A 30 26.97 0.89 5.39
CA PHE A 30 25.74 1.66 5.43
C PHE A 30 24.73 1.22 4.36
N SER A 31 25.17 0.93 3.13
CA SER A 31 24.27 0.48 2.06
C SER A 31 23.76 -0.95 2.24
N GLU A 32 24.57 -1.85 2.78
CA GLU A 32 24.24 -3.27 2.87
C GLU A 32 23.58 -3.68 4.19
N ILE A 33 23.84 -2.95 5.28
CA ILE A 33 23.34 -3.30 6.62
C ILE A 33 22.36 -2.23 7.13
N MET A 34 22.76 -0.96 7.08
CA MET A 34 21.98 0.13 7.70
C MET A 34 20.95 0.78 6.76
N ALA A 35 20.88 0.34 5.51
CA ALA A 35 19.93 0.89 4.55
C ALA A 35 18.49 0.71 5.05
N VAL A 36 17.69 1.79 4.96
CA VAL A 36 16.30 1.83 5.46
C VAL A 36 15.45 0.70 4.86
N ALA A 37 15.60 0.43 3.56
CA ALA A 37 14.86 -0.64 2.87
C ALA A 37 15.15 -2.04 3.45
N ARG A 38 16.34 -2.26 4.02
CA ARG A 38 16.72 -3.53 4.67
C ARG A 38 16.24 -3.64 6.12
N ASN A 39 15.81 -2.52 6.70
CA ASN A 39 15.35 -2.41 8.08
C ASN A 39 13.83 -2.22 8.18
N ILE A 40 13.06 -2.66 7.17
CA ILE A 40 11.59 -2.62 7.19
C ILE A 40 11.02 -3.52 8.29
N VAL A 41 11.60 -4.70 8.51
CA VAL A 41 11.15 -5.68 9.51
C VAL A 41 12.11 -5.68 10.69
N SER A 42 11.60 -5.41 11.90
CA SER A 42 12.43 -5.38 13.11
C SER A 42 12.52 -6.75 13.76
N PRO A 43 13.72 -7.21 14.18
CA PRO A 43 13.89 -8.45 14.93
C PRO A 43 13.32 -8.37 16.35
N GLN A 44 13.05 -7.17 16.89
CA GLN A 44 12.50 -6.99 18.24
C GLN A 44 11.13 -7.66 18.41
N SER A 45 10.29 -7.60 17.38
CA SER A 45 8.92 -8.13 17.41
C SER A 45 8.56 -8.97 16.18
N ASN A 46 9.52 -9.21 15.29
CA ASN A 46 9.33 -9.92 14.01
C ASN A 46 8.20 -9.34 13.16
N LYS A 47 8.08 -8.00 13.15
CA LYS A 47 7.01 -7.27 12.47
C LYS A 47 7.57 -6.06 11.71
N PRO A 48 6.91 -5.62 10.63
CA PRO A 48 7.25 -4.38 9.96
C PRO A 48 7.13 -3.17 10.90
N VAL A 49 8.14 -2.30 10.90
CA VAL A 49 8.13 -1.02 11.64
C VAL A 49 7.80 0.18 10.77
N MET A 50 7.82 -0.02 9.44
CA MET A 50 7.37 0.95 8.45
C MET A 50 6.07 0.48 7.81
N GLY A 51 5.18 1.43 7.52
CA GLY A 51 3.90 1.16 6.90
C GLY A 51 3.28 2.38 6.25
N ILE A 52 2.11 2.17 5.63
CA ILE A 52 1.30 3.26 5.11
C ILE A 52 0.60 3.95 6.28
N VAL A 53 0.76 5.26 6.39
CA VAL A 53 0.30 6.07 7.53
C VAL A 53 -0.46 7.32 7.05
N GLN A 54 -1.18 7.96 7.97
CA GLN A 54 -1.85 9.26 7.77
C GLN A 54 -2.75 9.29 6.53
N ASP A 55 -2.61 10.30 5.67
CA ASP A 55 -3.48 10.56 4.54
C ASP A 55 -3.46 9.43 3.51
N THR A 56 -2.31 8.79 3.29
CA THR A 56 -2.23 7.67 2.37
C THR A 56 -3.04 6.50 2.91
N LEU A 57 -3.00 6.21 4.21
CA LEU A 57 -3.79 5.13 4.81
C LEU A 57 -5.30 5.40 4.69
N LEU A 58 -5.70 6.65 4.96
CA LEU A 58 -7.09 7.07 4.81
C LEU A 58 -7.55 7.02 3.33
N GLY A 59 -6.72 7.52 2.42
CA GLY A 59 -6.93 7.51 0.99
C GLY A 59 -7.08 6.09 0.45
N CYS A 60 -6.21 5.16 0.85
CA CYS A 60 -6.31 3.74 0.51
C CYS A 60 -7.65 3.16 0.93
N ARG A 61 -8.10 3.46 2.16
CA ARG A 61 -9.40 2.98 2.66
C ARG A 61 -10.56 3.53 1.84
N LEU A 62 -10.57 4.83 1.55
CA LEU A 62 -11.65 5.47 0.79
C LEU A 62 -11.68 5.00 -0.67
N MET A 63 -10.49 4.85 -1.27
CA MET A 63 -10.33 4.41 -2.66
C MET A 63 -10.78 2.95 -2.85
N THR A 64 -10.50 2.07 -1.89
CA THR A 64 -10.77 0.63 -2.02
C THR A 64 -12.21 0.21 -1.67
N LYS A 65 -13.07 1.14 -1.24
CA LYS A 65 -14.49 0.81 -1.00
C LYS A 65 -15.20 0.37 -2.28
N ARG A 66 -16.20 -0.51 -2.15
CA ARG A 66 -16.99 -1.05 -3.27
C ARG A 66 -17.74 0.01 -4.08
N ASP A 67 -18.14 1.11 -3.46
CA ASP A 67 -18.88 2.22 -4.07
C ASP A 67 -17.99 3.25 -4.78
N THR A 68 -16.67 3.16 -4.63
CA THR A 68 -15.73 4.08 -5.27
C THR A 68 -15.44 3.68 -6.71
N MET A 69 -15.97 4.47 -7.64
CA MET A 69 -15.78 4.31 -9.09
C MET A 69 -14.91 5.42 -9.66
N ILE A 70 -14.02 5.06 -10.56
CA ILE A 70 -12.99 5.93 -11.14
C ILE A 70 -13.24 6.04 -12.66
N SER A 71 -13.31 7.28 -13.15
CA SER A 71 -13.50 7.56 -14.58
C SER A 71 -12.23 7.28 -15.37
N LYS A 72 -12.37 7.11 -16.68
CA LYS A 72 -11.24 6.83 -17.58
C LYS A 72 -10.14 7.88 -17.46
N GLU A 73 -10.50 9.17 -17.40
CA GLU A 73 -9.53 10.26 -17.36
C GLU A 73 -8.68 10.20 -16.09
N LEU A 74 -9.33 10.00 -14.94
CA LEU A 74 -8.64 9.88 -13.65
C LEU A 74 -7.82 8.59 -13.58
N PHE A 75 -8.35 7.48 -14.08
CA PHE A 75 -7.62 6.21 -14.14
C PHE A 75 -6.31 6.35 -14.92
N MET A 76 -6.37 6.92 -16.12
CA MET A 76 -5.18 7.13 -16.95
C MET A 76 -4.15 8.06 -16.28
N ASN A 77 -4.61 9.11 -15.60
CA ASN A 77 -3.72 9.97 -14.82
C ASN A 77 -3.04 9.23 -13.68
N ILE A 78 -3.75 8.32 -13.00
CA ILE A 78 -3.18 7.51 -11.91
C ILE A 78 -2.13 6.52 -12.47
N CYS A 79 -2.37 5.90 -13.62
CA CYS A 79 -1.41 4.98 -14.24
C CYS A 79 -0.04 5.63 -14.50
N LEU A 80 0.01 6.94 -14.76
CA LEU A 80 1.27 7.68 -14.95
C LEU A 80 2.13 7.76 -13.69
N TRP A 81 1.56 7.52 -12.51
CA TRP A 81 2.27 7.52 -11.23
C TRP A 81 2.75 6.14 -10.79
N VAL A 82 2.48 5.10 -11.57
CA VAL A 82 2.93 3.73 -11.27
C VAL A 82 4.24 3.49 -12.01
N ASP A 83 5.36 3.55 -11.29
CA ASP A 83 6.70 3.46 -11.88
C ASP A 83 6.98 2.12 -12.57
N ASP A 84 6.57 1.00 -11.97
CA ASP A 84 6.79 -0.37 -12.48
C ASP A 84 5.62 -0.89 -13.34
N TRP A 85 4.89 0.00 -14.02
CA TRP A 85 3.75 -0.40 -14.84
C TRP A 85 4.17 -1.03 -16.17
N ASP A 86 3.59 -2.18 -16.50
CA ASP A 86 3.85 -2.95 -17.73
C ASP A 86 3.21 -2.35 -19.01
N GLY A 87 2.51 -1.22 -18.90
CA GLY A 87 1.81 -0.58 -20.00
C GLY A 87 0.46 -1.22 -20.35
N THR A 88 0.04 -2.27 -19.64
CA THR A 88 -1.24 -2.93 -19.89
C THR A 88 -2.36 -2.29 -19.08
N ILE A 89 -3.45 -1.92 -19.77
CA ILE A 89 -4.63 -1.34 -19.13
C ILE A 89 -5.65 -2.44 -18.91
N PRO A 90 -6.06 -2.72 -17.65
CA PRO A 90 -7.11 -3.69 -17.38
C PRO A 90 -8.45 -3.22 -17.95
N ALA A 91 -9.29 -4.19 -18.34
CA ALA A 91 -10.66 -3.90 -18.74
C ALA A 91 -11.44 -3.23 -17.59
N PRO A 92 -12.27 -2.21 -17.87
CA PRO A 92 -13.07 -1.55 -16.85
C PRO A 92 -14.04 -2.54 -16.21
N ALA A 93 -14.24 -2.42 -14.89
CA ALA A 93 -15.21 -3.23 -14.16
C ALA A 93 -16.65 -3.04 -14.69
N ILE A 94 -16.97 -1.84 -15.19
CA ILE A 94 -18.25 -1.53 -15.81
C ILE A 94 -17.97 -0.97 -17.21
N LEU A 95 -18.53 -1.61 -18.24
CA LEU A 95 -18.33 -1.18 -19.63
C LEU A 95 -19.37 -0.15 -20.12
N LYS A 96 -20.63 -0.29 -19.68
CA LYS A 96 -21.77 0.55 -20.09
C LYS A 96 -22.51 1.09 -18.86
N PRO A 97 -23.09 2.30 -18.91
CA PRO A 97 -23.16 3.22 -20.06
C PRO A 97 -21.85 3.96 -20.36
N ARG A 98 -20.93 4.01 -19.39
CA ARG A 98 -19.58 4.57 -19.53
C ARG A 98 -18.55 3.64 -18.89
N PRO A 99 -17.31 3.60 -19.38
CA PRO A 99 -16.26 2.77 -18.80
C PRO A 99 -15.86 3.30 -17.41
N LEU A 100 -15.94 2.44 -16.39
CA LEU A 100 -15.55 2.75 -15.01
C LEU A 100 -14.66 1.66 -14.43
N TRP A 101 -13.63 2.08 -13.71
CA TRP A 101 -12.73 1.22 -12.95
C TRP A 101 -13.03 1.34 -11.47
N THR A 102 -12.70 0.29 -10.72
CA THR A 102 -12.77 0.34 -9.26
C THR A 102 -11.41 0.70 -8.67
N GLY A 103 -11.38 1.27 -7.48
CA GLY A 103 -10.11 1.48 -6.77
C GLY A 103 -9.35 0.17 -6.52
N LYS A 104 -10.06 -0.96 -6.31
CA LYS A 104 -9.45 -2.28 -6.16
C LYS A 104 -8.67 -2.73 -7.41
N GLN A 105 -9.17 -2.40 -8.62
CA GLN A 105 -8.43 -2.68 -9.86
C GLN A 105 -7.12 -1.89 -9.95
N ILE A 106 -7.12 -0.63 -9.50
CA ILE A 106 -5.89 0.18 -9.44
C ILE A 106 -4.91 -0.43 -8.44
N PHE A 107 -5.37 -0.85 -7.27
CA PHE A 107 -4.53 -1.55 -6.28
C PHE A 107 -3.86 -2.77 -6.87
N ASN A 108 -4.56 -3.54 -7.69
CA ASN A 108 -4.00 -4.71 -8.34
C ASN A 108 -2.87 -4.38 -9.34
N MET A 109 -2.81 -3.16 -9.87
CA MET A 109 -1.79 -2.78 -10.85
C MET A 109 -0.42 -2.51 -10.24
N PHE A 110 -0.36 -2.03 -8.99
CA PHE A 110 0.90 -1.71 -8.33
C PHE A 110 1.29 -2.71 -7.23
N LEU A 111 0.42 -3.67 -6.90
CA LEU A 111 0.76 -4.72 -5.97
C LEU A 111 1.65 -5.78 -6.65
N PRO A 112 2.72 -6.24 -5.99
CA PRO A 112 3.49 -7.37 -6.48
C PRO A 112 2.67 -8.66 -6.39
N ASN A 113 3.10 -9.70 -7.11
CA ASN A 113 2.46 -11.00 -7.08
C ASN A 113 2.52 -11.63 -5.67
N VAL A 114 1.46 -11.44 -4.88
CA VAL A 114 1.34 -11.98 -3.52
C VAL A 114 -0.04 -12.58 -3.25
N ASN A 115 -0.10 -13.52 -2.31
CA ASN A 115 -1.35 -14.09 -1.81
C ASN A 115 -1.56 -13.66 -0.36
N LEU A 116 -2.73 -13.09 -0.04
CA LEU A 116 -3.05 -12.61 1.30
C LEU A 116 -4.54 -12.81 1.62
N LYS A 117 -4.81 -13.33 2.81
CA LYS A 117 -6.15 -13.36 3.41
C LYS A 117 -6.10 -12.62 4.75
N LYS A 118 -6.87 -11.54 4.88
CA LYS A 118 -7.02 -10.78 6.13
C LYS A 118 -8.46 -10.27 6.30
N SER A 119 -8.80 -9.89 7.52
CA SER A 119 -10.05 -9.20 7.84
C SER A 119 -9.77 -7.76 8.24
N SER A 120 -10.73 -6.88 7.91
CA SER A 120 -10.76 -5.50 8.41
C SER A 120 -11.05 -5.47 9.91
N ALA A 121 -10.68 -4.37 10.57
CA ALA A 121 -10.85 -4.22 12.02
C ALA A 121 -12.32 -4.29 12.50
N TRP A 122 -13.28 -4.02 11.61
CA TRP A 122 -14.72 -4.05 11.87
C TRP A 122 -15.42 -5.25 11.20
N HIS A 123 -14.67 -6.30 10.86
CA HIS A 123 -15.29 -7.56 10.44
C HIS A 123 -16.02 -8.18 11.64
N ALA A 124 -17.35 -8.08 11.63
CA ALA A 124 -18.19 -8.91 12.46
C ALA A 124 -18.35 -10.25 11.74
N ASP A 125 -18.20 -11.38 12.43
CA ASP A 125 -18.52 -12.71 11.87
C ASP A 125 -20.04 -12.85 11.76
N PRO A 126 -20.67 -12.65 10.59
CA PRO A 126 -22.11 -12.74 10.50
C PRO A 126 -22.45 -14.21 10.37
N LYS A 127 -23.35 -14.70 11.22
CA LYS A 127 -23.91 -16.05 11.10
C LYS A 127 -24.52 -16.20 9.70
N GLY A 128 -23.84 -16.94 8.81
CA GLY A 128 -24.34 -17.24 7.46
C GLY A 128 -23.61 -16.58 6.29
N GLU A 129 -22.49 -15.86 6.50
CA GLU A 129 -21.64 -15.46 5.36
C GLU A 129 -20.82 -16.64 4.83
N SER A 130 -20.83 -16.82 3.51
CA SER A 130 -19.90 -17.71 2.82
C SER A 130 -18.46 -17.24 3.04
N GLU A 131 -17.50 -18.17 3.11
CA GLU A 131 -16.08 -17.83 3.25
C GLU A 131 -15.60 -16.85 2.16
N ASP A 132 -16.16 -16.98 0.95
CA ASP A 132 -15.67 -16.31 -0.26
C ASP A 132 -16.34 -14.96 -0.57
N ILE A 133 -17.49 -14.65 0.04
CA ILE A 133 -18.25 -13.42 -0.25
C ILE A 133 -18.58 -12.70 1.04
N SER A 134 -17.97 -11.53 1.24
CA SER A 134 -18.30 -10.63 2.36
C SER A 134 -19.34 -9.58 1.95
N THR A 135 -20.45 -9.51 2.69
CA THR A 135 -21.52 -8.54 2.41
C THR A 135 -21.03 -7.12 2.67
N GLY A 136 -20.31 -6.94 3.79
CA GLY A 136 -19.76 -5.65 4.23
C GLY A 136 -18.43 -5.24 3.60
N ASP A 137 -17.91 -5.98 2.61
CA ASP A 137 -16.60 -5.69 1.99
C ASP A 137 -15.45 -5.64 3.01
N THR A 138 -15.52 -6.51 4.01
CA THR A 138 -14.67 -6.50 5.21
C THR A 138 -13.56 -7.55 5.18
N ARG A 139 -13.62 -8.51 4.26
CA ARG A 139 -12.54 -9.50 4.05
C ARG A 139 -11.66 -9.06 2.89
N VAL A 140 -10.36 -8.98 3.15
CA VAL A 140 -9.32 -8.66 2.16
C VAL A 140 -8.75 -9.98 1.65
N LEU A 141 -9.00 -10.23 0.36
CA LEU A 141 -8.42 -11.34 -0.39
C LEU A 141 -7.59 -10.76 -1.54
N ILE A 142 -6.30 -11.09 -1.54
CA ILE A 142 -5.37 -10.81 -2.65
C ILE A 142 -4.91 -12.16 -3.17
N GLN A 143 -5.09 -12.38 -4.46
CA GLN A 143 -4.75 -13.63 -5.14
C GLN A 143 -4.34 -13.32 -6.58
N ASN A 144 -3.25 -13.95 -7.04
CA ASN A 144 -2.89 -13.99 -8.46
C ASN A 144 -3.42 -15.24 -9.14
#